data_AF-A0A9N9DZC9-F1
#
_entry.id   AF-A0A9N9DZC9-F1
#
_cell.length_a   1.000
_cell.length_b   1.000
_cell.length_c   1.000
_cell.angle_alpha   90.00
_cell.angle_beta   90.00
_cell.angle_gamma   90.00
#
_symmetry.space_group_name_H-M   'P 1'
#
loop_
_entity.id
_entity.type
_entity.pdbx_description
1 polymer ?
#
loop_
_entity_poly.entity_id
_entity_poly.type
_entity_poly.pdbx_seq_one_letter_code
_entity_poly.pdbx_strand_id
1 'polypeptide(L)'
;PNQIPQHIQNILPFTLPITQRSYTRATVNALRKIFKFDKLTDNYFAKLPILPDRYQELLPELQTYFPITSRQSLQYLLYFRCKLADYYTFTTIQSSYFELPPPKQPLPTTYQELYYRVRGLFPFNTSTSKVTLAEAVAQLKEYYIFKLLPSDYFITKLPLPNKTELIRTSSQFTYPITDDTLAKVFLDEISQHYHNQELAQLNITLPITTPQHLTQIVKTLQQNFYFKQLPPSWINITNNLTHATDQTNNTNTNKPTQNKQPLPPIPNTNEEVQSALTQNNIQLTLPIILQSQITPTMQALRQLYTIPTIPDFLLNLPPLPTPTWKIFNTSTTSSDMPPITNTVAMDTS
;
A
#
# COMPACT_ATOMS: atom_id res chain seq x y z
N PRO A 1 54.43 10.24 6.65
CA PRO A 1 54.60 11.69 6.35
C PRO A 1 55.98 12.05 5.80
N ASN A 2 57.05 11.63 6.48
CA ASN A 2 58.42 12.10 6.21
C ASN A 2 58.99 11.68 4.84
N GLN A 3 58.34 10.75 4.13
CA GLN A 3 58.74 10.31 2.79
C GLN A 3 58.20 11.22 1.68
N ILE A 4 57.22 12.09 1.97
CA ILE A 4 56.68 13.03 0.98
C ILE A 4 57.58 14.28 0.97
N PRO A 5 58.20 14.63 -0.18
CA PRO A 5 59.00 15.85 -0.31
C PRO A 5 58.23 17.09 0.12
N GLN A 6 58.91 18.03 0.77
CA GLN A 6 58.29 19.24 1.35
C GLN A 6 57.56 20.08 0.29
N HIS A 7 58.06 20.15 -0.94
CA HIS A 7 57.38 20.85 -2.05
C HIS A 7 56.02 20.26 -2.39
N ILE A 8 55.81 18.95 -2.24
CA ILE A 8 54.51 18.29 -2.45
C ILE A 8 53.58 18.62 -1.29
N GLN A 9 54.08 18.60 -0.04
CA GLN A 9 53.29 18.95 1.14
C GLN A 9 52.71 20.36 1.04
N ASN A 10 53.47 21.31 0.49
CA ASN A 10 53.03 22.70 0.30
C ASN A 10 51.92 22.87 -0.76
N ILE A 11 51.72 21.91 -1.65
CA ILE A 11 50.70 21.96 -2.73
C ILE A 11 49.39 21.31 -2.27
N LEU A 12 49.41 20.51 -1.19
CA LEU A 12 48.25 19.75 -0.74
C LEU A 12 47.18 20.67 -0.15
N PRO A 13 45.90 20.52 -0.53
CA PRO A 13 44.79 21.28 0.06
C PRO A 13 44.38 20.75 1.45
N PHE A 14 45.17 19.87 2.05
CA PHE A 14 44.92 19.25 3.35
C PHE A 14 46.22 19.02 4.10
N THR A 15 46.12 18.91 5.42
CA THR A 15 47.26 18.69 6.31
C THR A 15 47.58 17.20 6.46
N LEU A 16 48.87 16.90 6.67
CA LEU A 16 49.34 15.58 7.05
C LEU A 16 49.99 15.66 8.44
N PRO A 17 49.76 14.69 9.33
CA PRO A 17 49.00 13.46 9.13
C PRO A 17 47.48 13.69 9.02
N ILE A 18 46.78 12.77 8.33
CA ILE A 18 45.33 12.84 8.13
C ILE A 18 44.64 12.73 9.49
N THR A 19 43.98 13.82 9.90
CA THR A 19 43.23 13.89 11.16
C THR A 19 41.85 13.29 11.03
N GLN A 20 41.10 13.70 10.00
CA GLN A 20 39.71 13.29 9.78
C GLN A 20 39.63 12.03 8.90
N ARG A 21 39.13 10.95 9.48
CA ARG A 21 39.07 9.63 8.81
C ARG A 21 38.07 9.60 7.67
N SER A 22 36.99 10.36 7.74
CA SER A 22 35.97 10.50 6.70
C SER A 22 36.56 11.01 5.36
N TYR A 23 37.58 11.87 5.41
CA TYR A 23 38.25 12.40 4.21
C TYR A 23 39.37 11.50 3.68
N THR A 24 39.72 10.41 4.37
CA THR A 24 40.83 9.51 3.99
C THR A 24 40.76 9.14 2.51
N ARG A 25 39.59 8.74 2.00
CA ARG A 25 39.43 8.33 0.60
C ARG A 25 39.74 9.46 -0.37
N ALA A 26 39.23 10.66 -0.11
CA ALA A 26 39.47 11.83 -0.95
C ALA A 26 40.95 12.23 -0.92
N THR A 27 41.54 12.27 0.26
CA THR A 27 42.96 12.55 0.48
C THR A 27 43.87 11.55 -0.22
N VAL A 28 43.60 10.24 -0.10
CA VAL A 28 44.36 9.18 -0.78
C VAL A 28 44.28 9.35 -2.30
N ASN A 29 43.08 9.63 -2.83
CA ASN A 29 42.90 9.83 -4.27
C ASN A 29 43.64 11.06 -4.78
N ALA A 30 43.65 12.16 -4.02
CA ALA A 30 44.43 13.34 -4.36
C ALA A 30 45.93 13.06 -4.31
N LEU A 31 46.41 12.38 -3.25
CA LEU A 31 47.81 11.97 -3.11
C LEU A 31 48.27 11.08 -4.27
N ARG A 32 47.45 10.10 -4.69
CA ARG A 32 47.77 9.19 -5.81
C ARG A 32 47.97 9.90 -7.15
N LYS A 33 47.42 11.10 -7.33
CA LYS A 33 47.61 11.89 -8.56
C LYS A 33 48.99 12.55 -8.64
N ILE A 34 49.60 12.84 -7.50
CA ILE A 34 50.85 13.62 -7.41
C ILE A 34 52.03 12.79 -6.90
N PHE A 35 51.78 11.68 -6.23
CA PHE A 35 52.80 10.85 -5.60
C PHE A 35 52.47 9.36 -5.78
N LYS A 36 53.46 8.57 -6.21
CA LYS A 36 53.32 7.12 -6.39
C LYS A 36 53.66 6.40 -5.08
N PHE A 37 52.72 5.61 -4.57
CA PHE A 37 52.91 4.75 -3.40
C PHE A 37 51.99 3.54 -3.48
N ASP A 38 52.44 2.40 -2.97
CA ASP A 38 51.65 1.17 -2.95
C ASP A 38 50.64 1.18 -1.79
N LYS A 39 51.11 1.50 -0.58
CA LYS A 39 50.31 1.53 0.65
C LYS A 39 50.70 2.70 1.55
N LEU A 40 49.70 3.37 2.13
CA LEU A 40 49.90 4.36 3.18
C LEU A 40 50.19 3.64 4.50
N THR A 41 51.32 3.97 5.13
CA THR A 41 51.67 3.46 6.47
C THR A 41 50.88 4.19 7.55
N ASP A 42 50.76 3.58 8.73
CA ASP A 42 49.98 4.14 9.85
C ASP A 42 50.46 5.54 10.29
N ASN A 43 51.73 5.85 10.03
CA ASN A 43 52.32 7.16 10.33
C ASN A 43 51.69 8.30 9.53
N TYR A 44 50.95 8.04 8.44
CA TYR A 44 50.22 9.06 7.69
C TYR A 44 48.89 9.47 8.33
N PHE A 45 48.48 8.78 9.40
CA PHE A 45 47.25 9.06 10.11
C PHE A 45 47.56 9.56 11.51
N ALA A 46 46.77 10.53 11.97
CA ALA A 46 46.85 10.95 13.36
C ALA A 46 46.47 9.77 14.26
N LYS A 47 47.23 9.58 15.35
CA LYS A 47 46.85 8.64 16.41
C LYS A 47 45.68 9.26 17.16
N LEU A 48 44.50 8.65 17.04
CA LEU A 48 43.30 9.10 17.72
C LEU A 48 43.20 8.41 19.09
N PRO A 49 42.64 9.09 20.11
CA PRO A 49 42.32 8.46 21.39
C PRO A 49 41.34 7.30 21.22
N ILE A 50 41.25 6.43 22.23
CA ILE A 50 40.24 5.36 22.28
C ILE A 50 38.88 6.00 22.60
N LEU A 51 37.80 5.46 22.04
CA LEU A 51 36.44 5.90 22.36
C LEU A 51 36.17 5.72 23.89
N PRO A 52 35.74 6.78 24.61
CA PRO A 52 35.42 6.69 26.02
C PRO A 52 34.31 5.68 26.33
N ASP A 53 34.24 5.23 27.58
CA ASP A 53 33.20 4.28 27.98
C ASP A 53 31.83 4.95 28.14
N ARG A 54 31.82 6.24 28.48
CA ARG A 54 30.63 7.04 28.76
C ARG A 54 30.48 8.13 27.70
N TYR A 55 29.28 8.27 27.14
CA TYR A 55 29.04 9.26 26.08
C TYR A 55 29.19 10.72 26.58
N GLN A 56 29.09 10.96 27.89
CA GLN A 56 29.31 12.27 28.50
C GLN A 56 30.76 12.74 28.41
N GLU A 57 31.71 11.83 28.19
CA GLU A 57 33.14 12.11 28.02
C GLU A 57 33.50 12.42 26.56
N LEU A 58 32.52 12.40 25.65
CA LEU A 58 32.72 12.80 24.26
C LEU A 58 33.00 14.30 24.12
N LEU A 59 33.62 14.69 23.01
CA LEU A 59 33.70 16.09 22.60
C LEU A 59 32.29 16.72 22.53
N PRO A 60 32.12 18.01 22.91
CA PRO A 60 30.81 18.67 22.95
C PRO A 60 30.02 18.58 21.64
N GLU A 61 30.70 18.66 20.50
CA GLU A 61 30.08 18.52 19.17
C GLU A 61 29.38 17.17 18.98
N LEU A 62 29.96 16.10 19.56
CA LEU A 62 29.49 14.74 19.41
C LEU A 62 28.46 14.36 20.47
N GLN A 63 28.44 15.04 21.62
CA GLN A 63 27.43 14.83 22.66
C GLN A 63 26.01 15.10 22.14
N THR A 64 25.84 15.94 21.12
CA THR A 64 24.54 16.20 20.49
C THR A 64 23.91 14.98 19.81
N TYR A 65 24.71 13.95 19.48
CA TYR A 65 24.25 12.74 18.80
C TYR A 65 23.99 11.57 19.75
N PHE A 66 24.37 11.67 21.04
CA PHE A 66 24.33 10.56 22.00
C PHE A 66 23.71 10.98 23.36
N PRO A 67 23.00 10.07 24.05
CA PRO A 67 22.78 8.68 23.67
C PRO A 67 21.67 8.57 22.61
N ILE A 68 21.70 7.50 21.82
CA ILE A 68 20.64 7.24 20.85
C ILE A 68 19.41 6.75 21.62
N THR A 69 18.43 7.64 21.78
CA THR A 69 17.19 7.37 22.54
C THR A 69 16.09 6.74 21.69
N SER A 70 16.04 7.01 20.39
CA SER A 70 14.99 6.51 19.49
C SER A 70 15.47 5.39 18.59
N ARG A 71 14.66 4.34 18.44
CA ARG A 71 14.89 3.26 17.47
C ARG A 71 14.90 3.76 16.02
N GLN A 72 14.17 4.83 15.71
CA GLN A 72 14.16 5.43 14.36
C GLN A 72 15.53 6.04 14.04
N SER A 73 16.20 6.64 15.03
CA SER A 73 17.52 7.25 14.86
C SER A 73 18.62 6.22 14.55
N LEU A 74 18.37 4.92 14.78
CA LEU A 74 19.30 3.85 14.40
C LEU A 74 19.53 3.78 12.88
N GLN A 75 18.63 4.32 12.05
CA GLN A 75 18.88 4.42 10.61
C GLN A 75 20.09 5.30 10.27
N TYR A 76 20.43 6.25 11.16
CA TYR A 76 21.59 7.13 11.04
C TYR A 76 22.83 6.60 11.77
N LEU A 77 22.81 5.35 12.25
CA LEU A 77 23.92 4.76 13.01
C LEU A 77 25.23 4.75 12.21
N LEU A 78 25.16 4.52 10.90
CA LEU A 78 26.35 4.59 10.03
C LEU A 78 26.94 6.01 10.00
N TYR A 79 26.08 7.04 9.91
CA TYR A 79 26.50 8.43 9.94
C TYR A 79 27.15 8.80 11.29
N PHE A 80 26.53 8.42 12.42
CA PHE A 80 27.10 8.64 13.74
C PHE A 80 28.44 7.91 13.94
N ARG A 81 28.55 6.68 13.41
CA ARG A 81 29.80 5.91 13.42
C ARG A 81 30.91 6.62 12.65
N CYS A 82 30.61 7.16 11.47
CA CYS A 82 31.57 7.95 10.70
C CYS A 82 32.02 9.20 11.46
N LYS A 83 31.09 9.91 12.12
CA LYS A 83 31.42 11.08 12.95
C LYS A 83 32.30 10.72 14.14
N LEU A 84 32.02 9.64 14.86
CA LEU A 84 32.91 9.17 15.94
C LEU A 84 34.30 8.79 15.42
N ALA A 85 34.38 8.16 14.24
CA ALA A 85 35.65 7.71 13.66
C ALA A 85 36.58 8.87 13.26
N ASP A 86 36.07 10.09 13.12
CA ASP A 86 36.89 11.28 12.87
C ASP A 86 37.71 11.71 14.10
N TYR A 87 37.27 11.33 15.30
CA TYR A 87 37.88 11.79 16.56
C TYR A 87 38.42 10.65 17.44
N TYR A 88 37.89 9.42 17.29
CA TYR A 88 38.20 8.29 18.15
C TYR A 88 38.51 7.01 17.37
N THR A 89 39.28 6.12 17.98
CA THR A 89 39.49 4.74 17.54
C THR A 89 38.60 3.79 18.33
N PHE A 90 37.88 2.90 17.62
CA PHE A 90 37.01 1.88 18.24
C PHE A 90 36.64 0.78 17.24
N THR A 91 36.33 -0.41 17.75
CA THR A 91 35.81 -1.55 16.98
C THR A 91 34.27 -1.57 17.00
N THR A 92 33.70 -1.41 18.20
CA THR A 92 32.26 -1.43 18.49
C THR A 92 31.87 -0.23 19.33
N ILE A 93 30.70 0.35 19.08
CA ILE A 93 30.11 1.39 19.93
C ILE A 93 29.53 0.71 21.17
N GLN A 94 29.82 1.23 22.35
CA GLN A 94 29.40 0.63 23.62
C GLN A 94 27.92 0.82 23.88
N SER A 95 27.33 -0.04 24.72
CA SER A 95 25.90 0.01 25.06
C SER A 95 25.49 1.29 25.78
N SER A 96 26.42 1.93 26.51
CA SER A 96 26.21 3.22 27.18
C SER A 96 25.81 4.35 26.21
N TYR A 97 26.13 4.22 24.92
CA TYR A 97 25.77 5.18 23.88
C TYR A 97 24.33 4.99 23.36
N PHE A 98 23.62 3.98 23.87
CA PHE A 98 22.27 3.63 23.47
C PHE A 98 21.34 3.64 24.69
N GLU A 99 20.35 4.52 24.66
CA GLU A 99 19.29 4.59 25.67
C GLU A 99 17.95 4.26 25.00
N LEU A 100 17.92 3.09 24.35
CA LEU A 100 16.76 2.68 23.56
C LEU A 100 15.62 2.26 24.48
N PRO A 101 14.35 2.55 24.11
CA PRO A 101 13.21 2.03 24.83
C PRO A 101 13.23 0.50 24.82
N PRO A 102 12.63 -0.14 25.83
CA PRO A 102 12.56 -1.59 25.92
C PRO A 102 12.02 -2.20 24.61
N PRO A 103 12.42 -3.43 24.26
CA PRO A 103 11.88 -4.11 23.08
C PRO A 103 10.36 -4.21 23.22
N LYS A 104 9.66 -3.82 22.15
CA LYS A 104 8.21 -3.95 22.05
C LYS A 104 7.82 -5.42 22.18
N GLN A 105 6.71 -5.68 22.84
CA GLN A 105 6.21 -7.03 23.06
C GLN A 105 5.56 -7.58 21.78
N PRO A 106 5.53 -8.91 21.57
CA PRO A 106 4.70 -9.48 20.51
C PRO A 106 3.23 -9.15 20.77
N LEU A 107 2.45 -8.99 19.71
CA LEU A 107 1.01 -8.77 19.84
C LEU A 107 0.34 -10.00 20.48
N PRO A 108 -0.48 -9.83 21.53
CA PRO A 108 -1.24 -10.92 22.13
C PRO A 108 -2.19 -11.59 21.13
N THR A 109 -2.60 -12.82 21.42
CA THR A 109 -3.60 -13.53 20.59
C THR A 109 -5.00 -12.95 20.72
N THR A 110 -5.30 -12.38 21.88
CA THR A 110 -6.63 -11.89 22.26
C THR A 110 -6.55 -10.43 22.70
N TYR A 111 -7.48 -9.59 22.24
CA TYR A 111 -7.40 -8.14 22.47
C TYR A 111 -7.54 -7.73 23.94
N GLN A 112 -8.08 -8.61 24.79
CA GLN A 112 -8.24 -8.40 26.24
C GLN A 112 -6.88 -8.32 26.96
N GLU A 113 -5.83 -8.89 26.38
CA GLU A 113 -4.46 -8.85 26.92
C GLU A 113 -3.70 -7.58 26.48
N LEU A 114 -4.32 -6.72 25.67
CA LEU A 114 -3.71 -5.47 25.26
C LEU A 114 -3.48 -4.52 26.42
N TYR A 115 -2.48 -3.66 26.24
CA TYR A 115 -2.19 -2.54 27.10
C TYR A 115 -3.43 -1.65 27.24
N TYR A 116 -3.74 -1.27 28.47
CA TYR A 116 -5.03 -0.67 28.82
C TYR A 116 -5.38 0.58 27.99
N ARG A 117 -4.38 1.34 27.52
CA ARG A 117 -4.61 2.53 26.68
C ARG A 117 -5.15 2.23 25.29
N VAL A 118 -4.75 1.09 24.71
CA VAL A 118 -5.17 0.69 23.35
C VAL A 118 -6.24 -0.40 23.37
N ARG A 119 -6.47 -1.05 24.53
CA ARG A 119 -7.48 -2.10 24.71
C ARG A 119 -8.89 -1.64 24.35
N GLY A 120 -9.26 -0.41 24.71
CA GLY A 120 -10.60 0.15 24.44
C GLY A 120 -10.90 0.42 22.96
N LEU A 121 -9.91 0.30 22.08
CA LEU A 121 -10.09 0.41 20.62
C LEU A 121 -10.56 -0.91 19.99
N PHE A 122 -10.56 -2.01 20.76
CA PHE A 122 -10.84 -3.35 20.29
C PHE A 122 -11.95 -4.03 21.12
N PRO A 123 -12.80 -4.87 20.49
CA PRO A 123 -12.74 -5.30 19.10
C PRO A 123 -13.14 -4.15 18.14
N PHE A 124 -12.40 -4.01 17.05
CA PHE A 124 -12.55 -2.86 16.15
C PHE A 124 -13.81 -2.99 15.29
N ASN A 125 -14.56 -1.91 15.17
CA ASN A 125 -15.78 -1.82 14.37
C ASN A 125 -15.72 -0.62 13.43
N THR A 126 -15.73 -0.87 12.12
CA THR A 126 -15.65 0.19 11.10
C THR A 126 -16.80 1.18 11.15
N SER A 127 -17.98 0.77 11.64
CA SER A 127 -19.18 1.60 11.67
C SER A 127 -19.26 2.50 12.91
N THR A 128 -18.84 1.98 14.07
CA THR A 128 -19.05 2.67 15.36
C THR A 128 -17.79 3.34 15.90
N SER A 129 -16.61 2.94 15.43
CA SER A 129 -15.35 3.47 15.95
C SER A 129 -15.16 4.94 15.54
N LYS A 130 -14.86 5.78 16.54
CA LYS A 130 -14.53 7.20 16.32
C LYS A 130 -13.20 7.42 15.61
N VAL A 131 -12.31 6.43 15.68
CA VAL A 131 -10.96 6.46 15.09
C VAL A 131 -10.91 5.53 13.88
N THR A 132 -10.08 5.90 12.92
CA THR A 132 -9.82 5.05 11.76
C THR A 132 -9.02 3.81 12.16
N LEU A 133 -9.13 2.73 11.37
CA LEU A 133 -8.34 1.52 11.61
C LEU A 133 -6.83 1.81 11.57
N ALA A 134 -6.40 2.71 10.69
CA ALA A 134 -5.00 3.11 10.56
C ALA A 134 -4.47 3.77 11.84
N GLU A 135 -5.26 4.65 12.45
CA GLU A 135 -4.91 5.29 13.74
C GLU A 135 -4.87 4.28 14.87
N ALA A 136 -5.86 3.38 14.97
CA ALA A 136 -5.87 2.32 15.97
C ALA A 136 -4.64 1.40 15.84
N VAL A 137 -4.27 1.05 14.61
CA VAL A 137 -3.05 0.26 14.31
C VAL A 137 -1.78 1.04 14.64
N ALA A 138 -1.73 2.35 14.38
CA ALA A 138 -0.59 3.19 14.72
C ALA A 138 -0.37 3.22 16.24
N GLN A 139 -1.43 3.41 17.03
CA GLN A 139 -1.36 3.35 18.49
C GLN A 139 -0.93 1.97 18.99
N LEU A 140 -1.45 0.89 18.38
CA LEU A 140 -1.06 -0.47 18.74
C LEU A 140 0.43 -0.74 18.46
N LYS A 141 0.96 -0.19 17.35
CA LYS A 141 2.36 -0.28 16.96
C LYS A 141 3.30 0.48 17.90
N GLU A 142 2.82 1.37 18.77
CA GLU A 142 3.66 1.98 19.80
C GLU A 142 4.15 0.95 20.83
N TYR A 143 3.27 0.01 21.19
CA TYR A 143 3.51 -0.96 22.27
C TYR A 143 3.93 -2.34 21.75
N TYR A 144 3.44 -2.74 20.56
CA TYR A 144 3.54 -4.10 20.06
C TYR A 144 4.25 -4.20 18.70
N ILE A 145 4.84 -5.38 18.43
CA ILE A 145 5.35 -5.78 17.12
C ILE A 145 4.39 -6.81 16.53
N PHE A 146 3.87 -6.52 15.34
CA PHE A 146 3.05 -7.45 14.56
C PHE A 146 3.06 -7.07 13.08
N LYS A 147 2.79 -8.07 12.23
CA LYS A 147 2.58 -7.89 10.79
C LYS A 147 1.10 -7.82 10.42
N LEU A 148 0.29 -8.63 11.10
CA LEU A 148 -1.15 -8.79 10.86
C LEU A 148 -1.89 -8.73 12.20
N LEU A 149 -3.13 -8.27 12.17
CA LEU A 149 -4.03 -8.32 13.31
C LEU A 149 -4.76 -9.67 13.32
N PRO A 150 -4.85 -10.36 14.48
CA PRO A 150 -5.71 -11.54 14.63
C PRO A 150 -7.18 -11.21 14.35
N SER A 151 -7.97 -12.20 13.93
CA SER A 151 -9.40 -12.01 13.66
C SER A 151 -10.19 -11.56 14.89
N ASP A 152 -9.75 -11.96 16.09
CA ASP A 152 -10.36 -11.58 17.38
C ASP A 152 -10.28 -10.07 17.67
N TYR A 153 -9.43 -9.33 16.94
CA TYR A 153 -9.33 -7.88 17.04
C TYR A 153 -10.43 -7.18 16.24
N PHE A 154 -11.29 -7.90 15.53
CA PHE A 154 -12.38 -7.33 14.77
C PHE A 154 -13.69 -7.89 15.30
N ILE A 155 -14.75 -7.07 15.30
CA ILE A 155 -16.08 -7.60 15.53
C ILE A 155 -16.41 -8.54 14.37
N THR A 156 -16.40 -9.84 14.66
CA THR A 156 -16.82 -10.85 13.69
C THR A 156 -18.31 -10.71 13.45
N LYS A 157 -18.69 -10.36 12.22
CA LYS A 157 -20.09 -10.35 11.79
C LYS A 157 -20.68 -11.75 11.97
N LEU A 158 -21.77 -11.85 12.72
CA LEU A 158 -22.49 -13.12 12.86
C LEU A 158 -22.98 -13.55 11.47
N PRO A 159 -22.72 -14.80 11.07
CA PRO A 159 -23.26 -15.31 9.82
C PRO A 159 -24.79 -15.31 9.90
N LEU A 160 -25.45 -14.88 8.82
CA LEU A 160 -26.89 -15.08 8.68
C LEU A 160 -27.18 -16.58 8.71
N PRO A 161 -28.22 -17.05 9.43
CA PRO A 161 -28.56 -18.46 9.42
C PRO A 161 -28.86 -18.95 8.01
N ASN A 162 -28.27 -20.08 7.61
CA ASN A 162 -28.45 -20.65 6.27
C ASN A 162 -29.87 -21.20 6.03
N LYS A 163 -30.64 -21.41 7.09
CA LYS A 163 -32.02 -21.88 7.04
C LYS A 163 -32.92 -20.80 7.62
N THR A 164 -34.03 -20.53 6.93
CA THR A 164 -35.04 -19.54 7.36
C THR A 164 -35.65 -19.90 8.71
N GLU A 165 -35.79 -21.19 9.02
CA GLU A 165 -36.29 -21.70 10.31
C GLU A 165 -35.40 -21.32 11.50
N LEU A 166 -34.11 -21.04 11.28
CA LEU A 166 -33.17 -20.66 12.32
C LEU A 166 -33.16 -19.16 12.59
N ILE A 167 -33.89 -18.38 11.80
CA ILE A 167 -34.00 -16.94 11.97
C ILE A 167 -34.94 -16.68 13.15
N ARG A 168 -34.35 -16.31 14.30
CA ARG A 168 -35.12 -15.90 15.48
C ARG A 168 -35.76 -14.53 15.22
N THR A 169 -37.07 -14.53 15.08
CA THR A 169 -37.94 -13.36 15.06
C THR A 169 -39.09 -13.61 16.04
N SER A 170 -39.61 -12.56 16.66
CA SER A 170 -40.80 -12.61 17.50
C SER A 170 -42.07 -12.80 16.66
N SER A 171 -42.09 -12.27 15.43
CA SER A 171 -43.20 -12.46 14.49
C SER A 171 -43.01 -13.71 13.63
N GLN A 172 -44.10 -14.42 13.30
CA GLN A 172 -44.05 -15.53 12.36
C GLN A 172 -44.10 -15.02 10.92
N PHE A 173 -42.99 -15.14 10.19
CA PHE A 173 -42.93 -14.81 8.77
C PHE A 173 -43.07 -16.07 7.91
N THR A 174 -43.85 -15.95 6.83
CA THR A 174 -43.91 -16.98 5.79
C THR A 174 -42.91 -16.62 4.70
N TYR A 175 -42.04 -17.57 4.34
CA TYR A 175 -41.01 -17.37 3.31
C TYR A 175 -41.44 -18.04 1.99
N PRO A 176 -41.18 -17.42 0.82
CA PRO A 176 -40.57 -16.10 0.61
C PRO A 176 -41.49 -14.94 1.01
N ILE A 177 -40.92 -13.86 1.56
CA ILE A 177 -41.68 -12.64 1.91
C ILE A 177 -41.95 -11.87 0.62
N THR A 178 -43.21 -11.83 0.20
CA THR A 178 -43.64 -11.16 -1.05
C THR A 178 -44.10 -9.73 -0.86
N ASP A 179 -44.52 -9.37 0.36
CA ASP A 179 -45.05 -8.05 0.68
C ASP A 179 -43.95 -7.11 1.21
N ASP A 180 -43.88 -5.90 0.65
CA ASP A 180 -42.88 -4.88 1.01
C ASP A 180 -43.07 -4.37 2.44
N THR A 181 -44.33 -4.29 2.92
CA THR A 181 -44.59 -3.81 4.28
C THR A 181 -44.13 -4.83 5.32
N LEU A 182 -44.44 -6.11 5.12
CA LEU A 182 -43.93 -7.21 5.94
C LEU A 182 -42.41 -7.35 5.84
N ALA A 183 -41.81 -7.10 4.67
CA ALA A 183 -40.36 -7.13 4.51
C ALA A 183 -39.65 -6.06 5.37
N LYS A 184 -40.20 -4.84 5.47
CA LYS A 184 -39.66 -3.80 6.35
C LYS A 184 -39.75 -4.18 7.82
N VAL A 185 -40.92 -4.68 8.26
CA VAL A 185 -41.11 -5.15 9.64
C VAL A 185 -40.13 -6.28 9.97
N PHE A 186 -39.92 -7.22 9.04
CA PHE A 186 -38.94 -8.29 9.17
C PHE A 186 -37.51 -7.78 9.29
N LEU A 187 -37.11 -6.82 8.46
CA LEU A 187 -35.77 -6.23 8.50
C LEU A 187 -35.54 -5.47 9.80
N ASP A 188 -36.52 -4.72 10.29
CA ASP A 188 -36.46 -4.03 11.58
C ASP A 188 -36.34 -5.04 12.73
N GLU A 189 -37.09 -6.14 12.71
CA GLU A 189 -37.05 -7.16 13.75
C GLU A 189 -35.73 -7.95 13.77
N ILE A 190 -35.22 -8.33 12.60
CA ILE A 190 -33.87 -8.91 12.48
C ILE A 190 -32.82 -7.91 12.91
N SER A 191 -32.98 -6.62 12.59
CA SER A 191 -32.04 -5.60 13.03
C SER A 191 -31.90 -5.54 14.55
N GLN A 192 -32.97 -5.86 15.29
CA GLN A 192 -33.01 -5.90 16.76
C GLN A 192 -32.51 -7.22 17.36
N HIS A 193 -32.70 -8.35 16.66
CA HIS A 193 -32.19 -9.64 17.13
C HIS A 193 -30.72 -9.88 16.78
N TYR A 194 -30.27 -9.34 15.67
CA TYR A 194 -28.89 -9.39 15.19
C TYR A 194 -28.20 -8.04 15.41
N HIS A 195 -28.62 -7.32 16.46
CA HIS A 195 -28.35 -5.92 16.79
C HIS A 195 -26.91 -5.61 17.19
N ASN A 196 -25.96 -6.08 16.39
CA ASN A 196 -24.61 -5.58 16.36
C ASN A 196 -24.23 -4.97 15.00
N GLN A 197 -25.18 -4.65 14.10
CA GLN A 197 -24.96 -3.66 13.02
C GLN A 197 -26.24 -3.32 12.21
N GLU A 198 -26.67 -2.06 12.30
CA GLU A 198 -27.09 -1.17 11.19
C GLU A 198 -28.13 -1.65 10.15
N LEU A 199 -28.99 -2.63 10.43
CA LEU A 199 -30.05 -3.01 9.48
C LEU A 199 -31.22 -2.00 9.43
N ALA A 200 -31.59 -1.37 10.55
CA ALA A 200 -32.73 -0.45 10.63
C ALA A 200 -32.58 0.85 9.80
N GLN A 201 -31.35 1.19 9.37
CA GLN A 201 -31.10 2.36 8.52
C GLN A 201 -31.16 2.03 7.02
N LEU A 202 -31.24 0.74 6.68
CA LEU A 202 -31.22 0.29 5.30
C LEU A 202 -32.66 0.10 4.85
N ASN A 203 -33.23 1.15 4.24
CA ASN A 203 -34.53 1.10 3.55
C ASN A 203 -34.46 0.15 2.34
N ILE A 204 -34.38 -1.16 2.59
CA ILE A 204 -34.30 -2.20 1.59
C ILE A 204 -35.71 -2.73 1.33
N THR A 205 -36.22 -2.51 0.12
CA THR A 205 -37.49 -3.07 -0.36
C THR A 205 -37.26 -4.49 -0.89
N LEU A 206 -37.91 -5.50 -0.31
CA LEU A 206 -37.90 -6.89 -0.78
C LEU A 206 -39.31 -7.28 -1.28
N PRO A 207 -39.45 -8.16 -2.29
CA PRO A 207 -38.37 -8.83 -3.03
C PRO A 207 -37.63 -7.89 -4.01
N ILE A 208 -36.39 -8.25 -4.35
CA ILE A 208 -35.60 -7.47 -5.30
C ILE A 208 -36.13 -7.70 -6.71
N THR A 209 -36.85 -6.72 -7.24
CA THR A 209 -37.52 -6.81 -8.55
C THR A 209 -36.66 -6.34 -9.72
N THR A 210 -35.62 -5.54 -9.47
CA THR A 210 -34.76 -4.98 -10.53
C THR A 210 -33.27 -5.30 -10.33
N PRO A 211 -32.50 -5.55 -11.41
CA PRO A 211 -31.06 -5.79 -11.31
C PRO A 211 -30.25 -4.62 -10.72
N GLN A 212 -30.69 -3.38 -10.96
CA GLN A 212 -30.04 -2.19 -10.39
C GLN A 212 -30.22 -2.15 -8.87
N HIS A 213 -31.44 -2.44 -8.41
CA HIS A 213 -31.75 -2.50 -6.98
C HIS A 213 -31.00 -3.67 -6.30
N LEU A 214 -30.85 -4.81 -6.99
CA LEU A 214 -30.01 -5.93 -6.52
C LEU A 214 -28.59 -5.49 -6.24
N THR A 215 -27.98 -4.75 -7.18
CA THR A 215 -26.58 -4.32 -7.05
C THR A 215 -26.40 -3.36 -5.88
N GLN A 216 -27.34 -2.42 -5.72
CA GLN A 216 -27.33 -1.47 -4.60
C GLN A 216 -27.52 -2.18 -3.26
N ILE A 217 -28.53 -3.05 -3.15
CA ILE A 217 -28.79 -3.84 -1.94
C ILE A 217 -27.62 -4.74 -1.61
N VAL A 218 -27.03 -5.44 -2.58
CA VAL A 218 -25.86 -6.29 -2.37
C VAL A 218 -24.69 -5.46 -1.84
N LYS A 219 -24.42 -4.29 -2.42
CA LYS A 219 -23.34 -3.40 -1.97
C LYS A 219 -23.56 -2.95 -0.53
N THR A 220 -24.79 -2.55 -0.21
CA THR A 220 -25.20 -2.10 1.12
C THR A 220 -25.18 -3.24 2.16
N LEU A 221 -25.61 -4.44 1.78
CA LEU A 221 -25.53 -5.63 2.62
C LEU A 221 -24.09 -6.08 2.81
N GLN A 222 -23.23 -6.01 1.80
CA GLN A 222 -21.80 -6.34 1.91
C GLN A 222 -21.04 -5.40 2.86
N GLN A 223 -21.47 -4.15 3.00
CA GLN A 223 -20.93 -3.23 4.00
C GLN A 223 -21.17 -3.73 5.43
N ASN A 224 -22.25 -4.48 5.66
CA ASN A 224 -22.73 -4.85 6.99
C ASN A 224 -22.67 -6.36 7.28
N PHE A 225 -22.63 -7.21 6.26
CA PHE A 225 -22.72 -8.66 6.37
C PHE A 225 -21.73 -9.35 5.41
N TYR A 226 -21.29 -10.54 5.79
CA TYR A 226 -20.53 -11.42 4.90
C TYR A 226 -21.44 -12.56 4.43
N PHE A 227 -21.64 -12.68 3.12
CA PHE A 227 -22.38 -13.77 2.49
C PHE A 227 -21.79 -14.12 1.13
N LYS A 228 -21.79 -15.41 0.78
CA LYS A 228 -21.27 -15.89 -0.51
C LYS A 228 -22.28 -15.69 -1.65
N GLN A 229 -23.56 -15.82 -1.34
CA GLN A 229 -24.67 -15.65 -2.27
C GLN A 229 -25.91 -15.23 -1.49
N LEU A 230 -26.76 -14.39 -2.09
CA LEU A 230 -28.08 -14.11 -1.52
C LEU A 230 -29.01 -15.32 -1.69
N PRO A 231 -29.92 -15.60 -0.74
CA PRO A 231 -30.93 -16.62 -0.92
C PRO A 231 -31.71 -16.40 -2.23
N PRO A 232 -31.94 -17.44 -3.05
CA PRO A 232 -32.71 -17.31 -4.29
C PRO A 232 -34.11 -16.74 -4.05
N SER A 233 -34.68 -17.00 -2.87
CA SER A 233 -35.97 -16.47 -2.41
C SER A 233 -36.02 -14.94 -2.27
N TRP A 234 -34.88 -14.25 -2.23
CA TRP A 234 -34.82 -12.78 -2.13
C TRP A 234 -34.83 -12.09 -3.50
N ILE A 235 -34.64 -12.83 -4.58
CA ILE A 235 -34.47 -12.31 -5.93
C ILE A 235 -35.71 -12.70 -6.75
N ASN A 236 -36.54 -11.72 -7.10
CA ASN A 236 -37.69 -11.93 -7.98
C ASN A 236 -37.58 -11.03 -9.22
N ILE A 237 -36.52 -11.26 -10.00
CA ILE A 237 -36.31 -10.56 -11.26
C ILE A 237 -37.00 -11.36 -12.36
N THR A 238 -38.27 -11.04 -12.64
CA THR A 238 -38.95 -11.54 -13.83
C THR A 238 -38.30 -10.91 -15.06
N ASN A 239 -37.47 -11.68 -15.75
CA ASN A 239 -36.93 -11.29 -17.05
C ASN A 239 -38.10 -11.16 -18.03
N ASN A 240 -38.64 -9.97 -18.21
CA ASN A 240 -39.56 -9.64 -19.31
C ASN A 240 -38.79 -9.59 -20.64
N LEU A 241 -38.07 -10.68 -20.97
CA LEU A 241 -37.62 -10.93 -22.33
C LEU A 241 -38.70 -11.79 -22.97
N THR A 242 -39.58 -11.11 -23.70
CA THR A 242 -40.67 -11.65 -24.52
C THR A 242 -40.17 -12.82 -25.37
N HIS A 243 -40.58 -14.04 -25.03
CA HIS A 243 -40.69 -15.15 -25.95
C HIS A 243 -42.16 -15.26 -26.39
N ALA A 244 -42.44 -14.87 -27.64
CA ALA A 244 -43.27 -15.70 -28.50
C ALA A 244 -42.36 -16.86 -28.94
N THR A 245 -42.72 -18.14 -28.92
CA THR A 245 -44.03 -18.77 -29.11
C THR A 245 -44.04 -20.14 -28.42
N ASP A 246 -45.25 -20.57 -28.07
CA ASP A 246 -45.75 -21.94 -27.96
C ASP A 246 -45.29 -22.89 -26.84
N GLN A 247 -46.32 -23.29 -26.09
CA GLN A 247 -46.36 -24.39 -25.13
C GLN A 247 -46.31 -25.73 -25.86
N THR A 248 -45.50 -26.67 -25.35
CA THR A 248 -45.96 -28.06 -25.12
C THR A 248 -45.03 -28.78 -24.14
N ASN A 249 -45.55 -28.94 -22.93
CA ASN A 249 -45.43 -30.03 -21.96
C ASN A 249 -44.13 -30.86 -21.82
N ASN A 250 -43.71 -30.89 -20.54
CA ASN A 250 -43.30 -32.06 -19.75
C ASN A 250 -41.81 -32.44 -19.56
N THR A 251 -41.38 -32.12 -18.33
CA THR A 251 -40.66 -32.94 -17.34
C THR A 251 -39.13 -33.13 -17.43
N ASN A 252 -38.54 -32.93 -16.24
CA ASN A 252 -37.26 -33.43 -15.71
C ASN A 252 -35.98 -32.63 -15.98
N THR A 253 -35.44 -32.12 -14.87
CA THR A 253 -34.02 -32.04 -14.51
C THR A 253 -33.04 -32.37 -15.62
N ASN A 254 -32.48 -31.33 -16.24
CA ASN A 254 -31.09 -31.28 -16.66
C ASN A 254 -30.72 -29.83 -16.96
N LYS A 255 -29.70 -29.33 -16.26
CA LYS A 255 -29.02 -28.06 -16.53
C LYS A 255 -28.56 -28.10 -18.00
N PRO A 256 -29.07 -27.23 -18.91
CA PRO A 256 -28.56 -27.22 -20.27
C PRO A 256 -27.19 -26.58 -20.21
N THR A 257 -26.15 -27.41 -20.24
CA THR A 257 -24.89 -27.02 -20.84
C THR A 257 -25.23 -26.64 -22.28
N GLN A 258 -25.53 -25.36 -22.51
CA GLN A 258 -25.50 -24.82 -23.86
C GLN A 258 -24.09 -25.13 -24.36
N ASN A 259 -23.99 -26.08 -25.28
CA ASN A 259 -22.83 -26.27 -26.13
C ASN A 259 -22.64 -24.94 -26.87
N LYS A 260 -21.95 -24.00 -26.22
CA LYS A 260 -21.41 -22.82 -26.88
C LYS A 260 -20.44 -23.38 -27.89
N GLN A 261 -20.88 -23.42 -29.13
CA GLN A 261 -20.01 -23.66 -30.26
C GLN A 261 -18.78 -22.75 -30.06
N PRO A 262 -17.56 -23.31 -30.13
CA PRO A 262 -16.36 -22.53 -29.90
C PRO A 262 -16.36 -21.34 -30.86
N LEU A 263 -16.23 -20.13 -30.31
CA LEU A 263 -16.18 -18.89 -31.08
C LEU A 263 -14.99 -18.98 -32.06
N PRO A 264 -15.18 -18.60 -33.34
CA PRO A 264 -14.11 -18.66 -34.32
C PRO A 264 -12.93 -17.76 -33.92
N PRO A 265 -11.71 -18.06 -34.38
CA PRO A 265 -10.58 -17.13 -34.26
C PRO A 265 -10.83 -15.85 -35.06
N ILE A 266 -10.21 -14.76 -34.64
CA ILE A 266 -10.31 -13.48 -35.35
C ILE A 266 -9.62 -13.57 -36.73
N PRO A 267 -10.24 -13.06 -37.80
CA PRO A 267 -9.59 -12.88 -39.11
C PRO A 267 -8.30 -12.06 -39.02
N ASN A 268 -7.38 -12.27 -39.98
CA ASN A 268 -6.08 -11.57 -39.98
C ASN A 268 -6.10 -10.22 -40.73
N THR A 269 -7.25 -9.81 -41.27
CA THR A 269 -7.39 -8.58 -42.08
C THR A 269 -8.54 -7.71 -41.55
N ASN A 270 -8.37 -6.39 -41.59
CA ASN A 270 -9.41 -5.45 -41.14
C ASN A 270 -10.70 -5.55 -41.98
N GLU A 271 -10.57 -5.88 -43.27
CA GLU A 271 -11.69 -5.98 -44.22
C GLU A 271 -12.65 -7.13 -43.86
N GLU A 272 -12.11 -8.28 -43.48
CA GLU A 272 -12.89 -9.44 -43.04
C GLU A 272 -13.61 -9.16 -41.71
N VAL A 273 -12.91 -8.51 -40.77
CA VAL A 273 -13.51 -8.12 -39.48
C VAL A 273 -14.64 -7.11 -39.71
N GLN A 274 -14.44 -6.10 -40.56
CA GLN A 274 -15.45 -5.09 -40.86
C GLN A 274 -16.68 -5.67 -41.56
N SER A 275 -16.47 -6.65 -42.45
CA SER A 275 -17.55 -7.37 -43.13
C SER A 275 -18.42 -8.15 -42.15
N ALA A 276 -17.80 -8.88 -41.22
CA ALA A 276 -18.51 -9.61 -40.18
C ALA A 276 -19.23 -8.70 -39.17
N LEU A 277 -18.64 -7.55 -38.83
CA LEU A 277 -19.30 -6.56 -37.97
C LEU A 277 -20.54 -5.96 -38.62
N THR A 278 -20.47 -5.69 -39.92
CA THR A 278 -21.60 -5.18 -40.72
C THR A 278 -22.70 -6.22 -40.82
N GLN A 279 -22.35 -7.49 -41.02
CA GLN A 279 -23.30 -8.61 -41.02
C GLN A 279 -24.06 -8.76 -39.68
N ASN A 280 -23.44 -8.36 -38.57
CA ASN A 280 -24.04 -8.38 -37.23
C ASN A 280 -24.66 -7.04 -36.78
N ASN A 281 -24.79 -6.06 -37.67
CA ASN A 281 -25.30 -4.71 -37.38
C ASN A 281 -24.51 -3.96 -36.28
N ILE A 282 -23.20 -4.20 -36.15
CA ILE A 282 -22.34 -3.51 -35.19
C ILE A 282 -21.57 -2.38 -35.91
N GLN A 283 -21.87 -1.13 -35.58
CA GLN A 283 -21.16 0.03 -36.12
C GLN A 283 -19.87 0.28 -35.32
N LEU A 284 -18.75 -0.26 -35.80
CA LEU A 284 -17.41 0.00 -35.27
C LEU A 284 -16.49 0.46 -36.41
N THR A 285 -15.58 1.38 -36.11
CA THR A 285 -14.60 1.91 -37.06
C THR A 285 -13.25 1.27 -36.80
N LEU A 286 -12.71 0.54 -37.77
CA LEU A 286 -11.37 -0.08 -37.72
C LEU A 286 -10.44 0.57 -38.77
N PRO A 287 -9.13 0.73 -38.50
CA PRO A 287 -8.45 0.43 -37.23
C PRO A 287 -8.79 1.43 -36.11
N ILE A 288 -8.58 1.05 -34.85
CA ILE A 288 -8.86 1.87 -33.66
C ILE A 288 -7.84 3.00 -33.57
N ILE A 289 -8.32 4.25 -33.68
CA ILE A 289 -7.49 5.46 -33.66
C ILE A 289 -7.41 6.08 -32.25
N LEU A 290 -8.50 6.01 -31.48
CA LEU A 290 -8.61 6.63 -30.16
C LEU A 290 -8.47 5.58 -29.05
N GLN A 291 -7.63 5.86 -28.04
CA GLN A 291 -7.44 4.96 -26.89
C GLN A 291 -8.75 4.68 -26.12
N SER A 292 -9.66 5.66 -26.06
CA SER A 292 -10.97 5.52 -25.42
C SER A 292 -11.88 4.48 -26.11
N GLN A 293 -11.63 4.16 -27.39
CA GLN A 293 -12.42 3.21 -28.16
C GLN A 293 -11.94 1.76 -28.03
N ILE A 294 -10.77 1.51 -27.43
CA ILE A 294 -10.19 0.16 -27.32
C ILE A 294 -11.12 -0.76 -26.53
N THR A 295 -11.51 -0.37 -25.31
CA THR A 295 -12.34 -1.19 -24.42
C THR A 295 -13.71 -1.57 -25.03
N PRO A 296 -14.54 -0.63 -25.53
CA PRO A 296 -15.83 -0.99 -26.10
C PRO A 296 -15.70 -1.83 -27.38
N THR A 297 -14.70 -1.54 -28.22
CA THR A 297 -14.43 -2.31 -29.45
C THR A 297 -14.02 -3.74 -29.13
N MET A 298 -13.12 -3.93 -28.16
CA MET A 298 -12.68 -5.26 -27.73
C MET A 298 -13.80 -6.06 -27.06
N GLN A 299 -14.71 -5.41 -26.34
CA GLN A 299 -15.86 -6.07 -25.75
C GLN A 299 -16.83 -6.58 -26.83
N ALA A 300 -17.10 -5.79 -27.86
CA ALA A 300 -17.93 -6.20 -28.99
C ALA A 300 -17.27 -7.33 -29.80
N LEU A 301 -15.97 -7.24 -30.09
CA LEU A 301 -15.24 -8.28 -30.83
C LEU A 301 -15.18 -9.61 -30.05
N ARG A 302 -15.06 -9.58 -28.71
CA ARG A 302 -15.10 -10.79 -27.86
C ARG A 302 -16.46 -11.49 -27.83
N GLN A 303 -17.53 -10.84 -28.30
CA GLN A 303 -18.83 -11.51 -28.48
C GLN A 303 -18.86 -12.37 -29.74
N LEU A 304 -18.01 -12.07 -30.73
CA LEU A 304 -17.99 -12.74 -32.04
C LEU A 304 -16.79 -13.69 -32.21
N TYR A 305 -15.67 -13.40 -31.53
CA TYR A 305 -14.40 -14.10 -31.73
C TYR A 305 -13.70 -14.50 -30.43
N THR A 306 -12.88 -15.55 -30.52
CA THR A 306 -11.90 -15.90 -29.50
C THR A 306 -10.63 -15.07 -29.72
N ILE A 307 -10.37 -14.08 -28.84
CA ILE A 307 -9.22 -13.17 -28.96
C ILE A 307 -8.26 -13.38 -27.78
N PRO A 308 -7.19 -14.17 -27.95
CA PRO A 308 -6.19 -14.37 -26.89
C PRO A 308 -5.33 -13.11 -26.68
N THR A 309 -4.95 -12.44 -27.76
CA THR A 309 -4.11 -11.24 -27.78
C THR A 309 -4.68 -10.25 -28.78
N ILE A 310 -4.60 -8.95 -28.50
CA ILE A 310 -5.08 -7.90 -29.42
C ILE A 310 -4.17 -7.87 -30.64
N PRO A 311 -4.67 -8.12 -31.87
CA PRO A 311 -3.84 -8.04 -33.06
C PRO A 311 -3.42 -6.60 -33.36
N ASP A 312 -2.16 -6.40 -33.74
CA ASP A 312 -1.59 -5.08 -34.00
C ASP A 312 -2.32 -4.33 -35.13
N PHE A 313 -2.85 -5.05 -36.12
CA PHE A 313 -3.57 -4.44 -37.25
C PHE A 313 -4.89 -3.76 -36.84
N LEU A 314 -5.43 -4.08 -35.65
CA LEU A 314 -6.60 -3.40 -35.09
C LEU A 314 -6.26 -2.04 -34.47
N LEU A 315 -4.98 -1.75 -34.21
CA LEU A 315 -4.53 -0.56 -33.49
C LEU A 315 -3.77 0.37 -34.43
N ASN A 316 -4.28 1.59 -34.61
CA ASN A 316 -3.56 2.68 -35.28
C ASN A 316 -3.54 3.91 -34.36
N LEU A 317 -2.95 3.73 -33.18
CA LEU A 317 -2.92 4.75 -32.14
C LEU A 317 -1.88 5.82 -32.50
N PRO A 318 -2.18 7.12 -32.29
CA PRO A 318 -1.17 8.16 -32.41
C PRO A 318 -0.03 7.94 -31.40
N PRO A 319 1.19 8.42 -31.68
CA PRO A 319 2.30 8.34 -30.73
C PRO A 319 1.92 9.03 -29.42
N LEU A 320 2.36 8.45 -28.30
CA LEU A 320 2.13 9.04 -26.98
C LEU A 320 2.68 10.48 -26.95
N PRO A 321 1.96 11.43 -26.34
CA PRO A 321 2.50 12.79 -26.17
C PRO A 321 3.84 12.69 -25.43
N THR A 322 4.80 13.52 -25.84
CA THR A 322 6.09 13.57 -25.15
C THR A 322 5.86 13.90 -23.67
N PRO A 323 6.50 13.19 -22.74
CA PRO A 323 6.27 13.40 -21.31
C PRO A 323 6.63 14.84 -20.97
N THR A 324 5.64 15.59 -20.47
CA THR A 324 5.81 17.00 -20.04
C THR A 324 6.45 17.12 -18.66
N TRP A 325 6.66 16.00 -17.97
CA TRP A 325 7.28 15.99 -16.65
C TRP A 325 8.78 16.32 -16.77
N LYS A 326 9.16 17.54 -16.35
CA LYS A 326 10.54 17.88 -16.02
C LYS A 326 10.90 17.21 -14.69
N ILE A 327 11.18 15.91 -14.70
CA ILE A 327 11.49 15.13 -13.48
C ILE A 327 12.87 15.54 -12.92
N PHE A 328 13.75 16.07 -13.77
CA PHE A 328 15.02 16.64 -13.35
C PHE A 328 14.89 18.17 -13.24
N ASN A 329 14.58 18.64 -12.03
CA ASN A 329 14.94 20.00 -11.64
C ASN A 329 16.46 20.07 -11.74
N THR A 330 16.98 20.69 -12.79
CA THR A 330 18.37 21.12 -12.85
C THR A 330 18.59 22.01 -11.64
N SER A 331 19.20 21.44 -10.61
CA SER A 331 19.50 22.12 -9.35
C SER A 331 20.18 23.44 -9.67
N THR A 332 19.50 24.48 -9.24
CA THR A 332 19.90 25.87 -9.15
C THR A 332 21.38 25.98 -8.78
N THR A 333 22.19 26.50 -9.70
CA THR A 333 23.51 27.05 -9.38
C THR A 333 23.28 28.23 -8.43
N SER A 334 23.38 28.00 -7.11
CA SER A 334 23.25 29.04 -6.10
C SER A 334 24.51 29.92 -6.10
N SER A 335 24.53 30.92 -6.98
CA SER A 335 25.32 32.13 -6.82
C SER A 335 24.49 33.09 -5.98
N ASP A 336 24.51 32.92 -4.66
CA ASP A 336 24.23 33.96 -3.66
C ASP A 336 24.31 33.31 -2.26
N MET A 337 25.52 33.24 -1.72
CA MET A 337 25.72 33.19 -0.27
C MET A 337 26.42 34.50 0.15
N PRO A 338 25.90 35.21 1.17
CA PRO A 338 26.57 36.38 1.73
C PRO A 338 27.81 35.96 2.54
N PRO A 339 28.80 36.86 2.70
CA PRO A 339 30.04 36.57 3.40
C PRO A 339 29.78 36.38 4.90
N ILE A 340 30.25 35.25 5.43
CA ILE A 340 30.31 34.99 6.87
C ILE A 340 31.56 35.72 7.41
N THR A 341 31.39 36.87 8.04
CA THR A 341 32.43 37.55 8.81
C THR A 341 32.52 36.93 10.20
N ASN A 342 33.54 36.09 10.41
CA ASN A 342 33.95 35.66 11.75
C ASN A 342 34.81 36.76 12.38
N THR A 343 34.18 37.64 13.18
CA THR A 343 34.89 38.53 14.10
C THR A 343 35.12 37.78 15.41
N VAL A 344 36.35 37.30 15.61
CA VAL A 344 36.82 36.83 16.91
C VAL A 344 37.30 38.05 17.69
N ALA A 345 36.57 38.41 18.74
CA ALA A 345 37.04 39.36 19.75
C ALA A 345 38.11 38.66 20.60
N MET A 346 39.33 39.16 20.51
CA MET A 346 40.46 38.77 21.35
C MET A 346 40.41 39.65 22.59
N ASP A 347 39.88 39.14 23.68
CA ASP A 347 39.96 39.78 25.00
C ASP A 347 41.33 39.46 25.59
N THR A 348 42.15 40.50 25.77
CA THR A 348 43.37 40.47 26.56
C THR A 348 43.03 40.90 28.00
N SER A 349 43.33 40.04 28.97
CA SER A 349 43.53 40.39 30.37
C SER A 349 44.68 39.57 30.92
#